data_AF-A0A3C0P0K4-F1
#
_entry.id   AF-A0A3C0P0K4-F1
#
_cell.length_a   1.000
_cell.length_b   1.000
_cell.length_c   1.000
_cell.angle_alpha   90.00
_cell.angle_beta   90.00
_cell.angle_gamma   90.00
#
_symmetry.space_group_name_H-M   'P 1'
#
loop_
_entity.id
_entity.type
_entity.pdbx_description
1 polymer ?
#
loop_
_entity_poly.entity_id
_entity_poly.type
_entity_poly.pdbx_seq_one_letter_code
_entity_poly.pdbx_strand_id
1 'polypeptide(L)'
;MEWRDYYKEHTMSPEQAVSMIHDGNRVVFGHAVGEPIVFQRTMARMGEQFHDVEVVHMVYLGSGEYLKPEMAGHFRHNALFVGGPARKAIAEHRADYTPVFFSDVPIMFRDGTLPVDVFAFTCSPPDERGYISV
;
A
#
# COMPACT_ATOMS: atom_id res chain seq x y z
N MET A 1 -19.31 -22.20 1.74
CA MET A 1 -18.43 -21.90 2.89
C MET A 1 -19.07 -20.73 3.62
N GLU A 2 -19.34 -20.86 4.91
CA GLU A 2 -19.86 -19.74 5.71
C GLU A 2 -18.80 -18.63 5.78
N TRP A 3 -19.18 -17.36 5.63
CA TRP A 3 -18.22 -16.25 5.57
C TRP A 3 -17.35 -16.14 6.83
N ARG A 4 -17.86 -16.62 7.97
CA ARG A 4 -17.14 -16.65 9.25
C ARG A 4 -15.97 -17.61 9.24
N ASP A 5 -16.12 -18.76 8.61
CA ASP A 5 -15.05 -19.75 8.47
C ASP A 5 -13.97 -19.19 7.55
N TYR A 6 -14.36 -18.62 6.40
CA TYR A 6 -13.44 -17.94 5.49
C TYR A 6 -12.67 -16.82 6.20
N TYR A 7 -13.37 -15.95 6.93
CA TYR A 7 -12.73 -14.86 7.68
C TYR A 7 -11.71 -15.38 8.69
N LYS A 8 -12.05 -16.44 9.42
CA LYS A 8 -11.16 -17.05 10.41
C LYS A 8 -9.93 -17.70 9.76
N GLU A 9 -10.11 -18.41 8.65
CA GLU A 9 -9.02 -19.05 7.90
C GLU A 9 -8.05 -18.04 7.26
N HIS A 10 -8.55 -16.86 6.90
CA HIS A 10 -7.76 -15.79 6.27
C HIS A 10 -7.34 -14.68 7.25
N THR A 11 -7.67 -14.81 8.54
CA THR A 11 -7.14 -13.92 9.57
C THR A 11 -5.71 -14.34 9.90
N MET A 12 -4.78 -13.41 9.73
CA MET A 12 -3.35 -13.66 9.93
C MET A 12 -2.65 -12.48 10.59
N SER A 13 -1.41 -12.67 11.04
CA SER A 13 -0.62 -11.59 11.61
C SER A 13 -0.18 -10.59 10.52
N PRO A 14 0.15 -9.34 10.87
CA PRO A 14 0.69 -8.37 9.92
C PRO A 14 1.92 -8.87 9.18
N GLU A 15 2.79 -9.62 9.86
CA GLU A 15 4.01 -10.19 9.27
C GLU A 15 3.67 -11.25 8.23
N GLN A 16 2.70 -12.13 8.51
CA GLN A 16 2.24 -13.13 7.55
C GLN A 16 1.64 -12.47 6.31
N ALA A 17 0.83 -11.42 6.48
CA ALA A 17 0.24 -10.68 5.37
C ALA A 17 1.30 -9.95 4.53
N VAL A 18 2.28 -9.31 5.17
CA VAL A 18 3.38 -8.61 4.48
C VAL A 18 4.30 -9.57 3.75
N SER A 19 4.54 -10.77 4.28
CA SER A 19 5.34 -11.81 3.60
C SER A 19 4.70 -12.37 2.32
N MET A 20 3.44 -12.01 2.02
CA MET A 20 2.82 -12.34 0.73
C MET A 20 3.25 -11.40 -0.40
N ILE A 21 3.91 -10.27 -0.10
CA ILE A 21 4.51 -9.39 -1.11
C ILE A 21 5.72 -10.09 -1.72
N HIS A 22 5.86 -9.97 -3.03
CA HIS A 22 7.03 -10.44 -3.77
C HIS A 22 7.84 -9.27 -4.35
N ASP A 23 9.11 -9.51 -4.63
CA ASP A 23 9.98 -8.54 -5.31
C ASP A 23 9.34 -8.05 -6.61
N GLY A 24 9.47 -6.76 -6.89
CA GLY A 24 8.87 -6.12 -8.06
C GLY A 24 7.35 -5.91 -8.01
N ASN A 25 6.66 -6.32 -6.94
CA ASN A 25 5.22 -6.06 -6.82
C ASN A 25 4.91 -4.57 -6.71
N ARG A 26 3.76 -4.19 -7.28
CA ARG A 26 3.10 -2.93 -6.97
C ARG A 26 2.08 -3.10 -5.84
N VAL A 27 2.36 -2.44 -4.73
CA VAL A 27 1.50 -2.37 -3.55
C VAL A 27 0.75 -1.03 -3.54
N VAL A 28 -0.57 -1.08 -3.62
CA VAL A 28 -1.45 0.09 -3.58
C VAL A 28 -2.09 0.20 -2.19
N PHE A 29 -2.05 1.40 -1.60
CA PHE A 29 -2.73 1.66 -0.32
C PHE A 29 -4.09 2.32 -0.49
N GLY A 30 -5.00 2.04 0.45
CA GLY A 30 -6.23 2.81 0.64
C GLY A 30 -5.94 4.31 0.79
N HIS A 31 -6.84 5.13 0.25
CA HIS A 31 -6.64 6.58 0.18
C HIS A 31 -6.83 7.26 1.55
N ALA A 32 -5.93 8.19 1.87
CA ALA A 32 -6.01 9.05 3.06
C ALA A 32 -6.17 8.23 4.36
N VAL A 33 -7.31 8.36 5.05
CA VAL A 33 -7.57 7.64 6.31
C VAL A 33 -7.81 6.14 6.13
N GLY A 34 -8.00 5.67 4.89
CA GLY A 34 -8.05 4.26 4.54
C GLY A 34 -6.69 3.57 4.50
N GLU A 35 -5.60 4.29 4.77
CA GLU A 35 -4.24 3.74 4.81
C GLU A 35 -4.14 2.61 5.87
N PRO A 36 -3.51 1.47 5.52
CA PRO A 36 -3.31 0.36 6.45
C PRO A 36 -2.03 0.57 7.29
N ILE A 37 -2.08 1.45 8.30
CA ILE A 37 -0.91 1.89 9.09
C ILE A 37 -0.10 0.71 9.67
N VAL A 38 -0.77 -0.33 10.19
CA VAL A 38 -0.10 -1.51 10.75
C VAL A 38 0.64 -2.29 9.66
N PHE A 39 0.02 -2.49 8.50
CA PHE A 39 0.63 -3.17 7.36
C PHE A 39 1.85 -2.39 6.85
N GLN A 40 1.72 -1.08 6.67
CA GLN A 40 2.80 -0.21 6.20
C GLN A 40 4.02 -0.21 7.14
N ARG A 41 3.79 -0.15 8.45
CA ARG A 41 4.87 -0.18 9.44
C ARG A 41 5.58 -1.53 9.46
N THR A 42 4.81 -2.60 9.34
CA THR A 42 5.36 -3.96 9.25
C THR A 42 6.17 -4.13 7.97
N MET A 43 5.67 -3.62 6.84
CA MET A 43 6.37 -3.59 5.56
C MET A 43 7.73 -2.87 5.67
N ALA A 44 7.77 -1.68 6.30
CA ALA A 44 9.02 -0.96 6.52
C ALA A 44 9.99 -1.71 7.46
N ARG A 45 9.47 -2.32 8.54
CA ARG A 45 10.30 -3.12 9.47
C ARG A 45 10.91 -4.35 8.81
N MET A 46 10.19 -4.95 7.86
CA MET A 46 10.64 -6.11 7.10
C MET A 46 11.31 -5.72 5.78
N GLY A 47 11.63 -4.43 5.57
CA GLY A 47 12.09 -3.89 4.29
C GLY A 47 13.26 -4.65 3.65
N GLU A 48 14.20 -5.12 4.46
CA GLU A 48 15.41 -5.83 4.01
C GLU A 48 15.12 -7.09 3.17
N GLN A 49 13.94 -7.69 3.31
CA GLN A 49 13.57 -8.90 2.56
C GLN A 49 13.06 -8.62 1.14
N PHE A 50 12.80 -7.35 0.81
CA PHE A 50 12.18 -6.97 -0.46
C PHE A 50 13.16 -6.29 -1.40
N HIS A 51 12.93 -6.42 -2.69
CA HIS A 51 13.64 -5.70 -3.73
C HIS A 51 12.67 -5.11 -4.75
N ASP A 52 12.86 -3.83 -5.09
CA ASP A 52 12.09 -3.11 -6.11
C ASP A 52 10.56 -3.17 -5.94
N VAL A 53 10.06 -3.18 -4.70
CA VAL A 53 8.60 -3.09 -4.45
C VAL A 53 8.14 -1.66 -4.70
N GLU A 54 7.22 -1.48 -5.64
CA GLU A 54 6.62 -0.18 -5.91
C GLU A 54 5.47 0.08 -4.93
N VAL A 55 5.50 1.21 -4.23
CA VAL A 55 4.41 1.61 -3.32
C VAL A 55 3.65 2.76 -3.95
N VAL A 56 2.33 2.61 -4.13
CA VAL A 56 1.51 3.61 -4.84
C VAL A 56 0.33 4.05 -3.99
N HIS A 57 0.19 5.36 -3.82
CA HIS A 57 -0.98 5.96 -3.20
C HIS A 57 -1.03 7.46 -3.49
N MET A 58 -2.14 8.07 -3.07
CA MET A 58 -2.37 9.51 -3.11
C MET A 58 -2.04 10.15 -1.74
N VAL A 59 -2.99 10.88 -1.14
CA VAL A 59 -2.81 11.52 0.17
C VAL A 59 -2.46 10.47 1.21
N TYR A 60 -1.41 10.77 1.97
CA TYR A 60 -0.78 9.91 2.95
C TYR A 60 -0.65 10.66 4.27
N LEU A 61 -1.09 10.03 5.37
CA LEU A 61 -1.10 10.62 6.71
C LEU A 61 -0.19 9.87 7.70
N GLY A 62 0.30 8.69 7.35
CA GLY A 62 1.26 7.96 8.17
C GLY A 62 2.64 8.60 8.24
N SER A 63 3.58 7.91 8.90
CA SER A 63 4.92 8.42 9.18
C SER A 63 5.92 8.28 8.01
N GLY A 64 5.60 7.49 6.99
CA GLY A 64 6.43 7.35 5.79
C GLY A 64 7.70 6.55 6.02
N GLU A 65 7.69 5.60 6.96
CA GLU A 65 8.87 4.78 7.30
C GLU A 65 9.53 4.10 6.09
N TYR A 66 8.74 3.57 5.14
CA TYR A 66 9.25 2.93 3.93
C TYR A 66 9.90 3.94 2.94
N LEU A 67 9.75 5.25 3.17
CA LEU A 67 10.35 6.33 2.38
C LEU A 67 11.69 6.80 2.94
N LYS A 68 12.19 6.19 4.01
CA LYS A 68 13.48 6.58 4.60
C LYS A 68 14.66 6.22 3.67
N PRO A 69 15.80 6.92 3.75
CA PRO A 69 16.96 6.63 2.90
C PRO A 69 17.44 5.18 2.98
N GLU A 70 17.35 4.55 4.16
CA GLU A 70 17.78 3.16 4.37
C GLU A 70 16.89 2.15 3.64
N MET A 71 15.71 2.57 3.18
CA MET A 71 14.76 1.73 2.44
C MET A 71 14.97 1.80 0.91
N ALA A 72 15.96 2.56 0.44
CA ALA A 72 16.28 2.64 -0.99
C ALA A 72 16.70 1.27 -1.54
N GLY A 73 16.14 0.90 -2.70
CA GLY A 73 16.32 -0.42 -3.31
C GLY A 73 15.30 -1.46 -2.85
N HIS A 74 14.75 -1.31 -1.63
CA HIS A 74 13.67 -2.16 -1.13
C HIS A 74 12.29 -1.67 -1.61
N PHE A 75 12.05 -0.36 -1.43
CA PHE A 75 10.81 0.28 -1.84
C PHE A 75 11.08 1.47 -2.76
N ARG A 76 10.22 1.64 -3.76
CA ARG A 76 10.15 2.86 -4.58
C ARG A 76 8.74 3.39 -4.57
N HIS A 77 8.54 4.56 -3.97
CA HIS A 77 7.23 5.18 -3.96
C HIS A 77 6.95 5.85 -5.31
N ASN A 78 5.79 5.56 -5.90
CA ASN A 78 5.24 6.35 -6.98
C ASN A 78 4.01 7.10 -6.47
N ALA A 79 4.18 8.39 -6.22
CA ALA A 79 3.14 9.24 -5.66
C ALA A 79 2.15 9.64 -6.77
N LEU A 80 0.86 9.35 -6.58
CA LEU A 80 -0.22 9.95 -7.39
C LEU A 80 -0.69 11.29 -6.79
N PHE A 81 -0.25 11.59 -5.57
CA PHE A 81 -0.33 12.90 -4.93
C PHE A 81 0.84 13.03 -3.94
N VAL A 82 1.57 14.15 -3.97
CA VAL A 82 2.78 14.30 -3.13
C VAL A 82 2.44 14.73 -1.69
N GLY A 83 2.30 13.74 -0.82
CA GLY A 83 2.19 13.92 0.64
C GLY A 83 3.48 14.45 1.28
N GLY A 84 3.38 14.99 2.51
CA GLY A 84 4.52 15.59 3.23
C GLY A 84 5.77 14.70 3.28
N PRO A 85 5.67 13.44 3.75
CA PRO A 85 6.81 12.51 3.81
C PRO A 85 7.46 12.21 2.46
N ALA A 86 6.68 12.18 1.37
CA ALA A 86 7.17 11.86 0.02
C ALA A 86 8.01 13.00 -0.60
N ARG A 87 7.79 14.27 -0.19
CA ARG A 87 8.47 15.44 -0.79
C ARG A 87 9.98 15.32 -0.76
N LYS A 88 10.54 14.93 0.40
CA LYS A 88 11.99 14.78 0.57
C LYS A 88 12.53 13.60 -0.25
N ALA A 89 11.83 12.47 -0.24
CA ALA A 89 12.23 11.29 -1.01
C ALA A 89 12.26 11.57 -2.53
N ILE A 90 11.28 12.32 -3.04
CA ILE A 90 11.24 12.73 -4.45
C ILE A 90 12.39 13.70 -4.75
N ALA A 91 12.61 14.71 -3.91
CA ALA A 91 13.72 15.67 -4.08
C ALA A 91 15.10 15.01 -4.06
N GLU A 92 15.23 13.87 -3.38
CA GLU A 92 16.45 13.04 -3.30
C GLU A 92 16.48 11.91 -4.34
N HIS A 93 15.55 11.89 -5.31
CA HIS A 93 15.45 10.88 -6.39
C HIS A 93 15.21 9.43 -5.92
N ARG A 94 14.76 9.25 -4.67
CA ARG A 94 14.42 7.94 -4.08
C ARG A 94 12.95 7.54 -4.33
N ALA A 95 12.13 8.46 -4.80
CA ALA A 95 10.71 8.26 -5.12
C ALA A 95 10.33 9.02 -6.40
N ASP A 96 9.22 8.61 -7.01
CA ASP A 96 8.62 9.18 -8.20
C ASP A 96 7.32 9.93 -7.89
N TYR A 97 6.92 10.77 -8.85
CA TYR A 97 5.62 11.42 -8.88
C TYR A 97 5.01 11.23 -10.27
N THR A 98 3.81 10.65 -10.33
CA THR A 98 3.02 10.53 -11.56
C THR A 98 1.91 11.58 -11.55
N PRO A 99 1.99 12.61 -12.40
CA PRO A 99 0.92 13.60 -12.53
C PRO A 99 -0.34 12.94 -13.12
N VAL A 100 -1.45 13.02 -12.40
CA VAL A 100 -2.73 12.43 -12.81
C VAL A 100 -3.90 13.22 -12.23
N PHE A 101 -5.02 13.26 -12.95
CA PHE A 101 -6.27 13.71 -12.35
C PHE A 101 -6.79 12.65 -11.38
N PHE A 102 -7.27 13.08 -10.21
CA PHE A 102 -7.81 12.14 -9.23
C PHE A 102 -8.97 11.30 -9.80
N SER A 103 -9.81 11.89 -10.66
CA SER A 103 -10.90 11.18 -11.35
C SER A 103 -10.42 10.03 -12.24
N ASP A 104 -9.17 10.06 -12.69
CA ASP A 104 -8.64 9.12 -13.67
C ASP A 104 -7.87 7.97 -13.01
N VAL A 105 -7.51 8.10 -11.73
CA VAL A 105 -6.84 7.03 -10.98
C VAL A 105 -7.62 5.70 -11.06
N PRO A 106 -8.96 5.65 -10.91
CA PRO A 106 -9.71 4.42 -11.08
C PRO A 106 -9.64 3.82 -12.49
N ILE A 107 -9.51 4.62 -13.56
CA ILE A 107 -9.40 4.06 -14.92
C ILE A 107 -8.03 3.43 -15.14
N MET A 108 -6.97 4.02 -14.60
CA MET A 108 -5.61 3.48 -14.70
C MET A 108 -5.46 2.09 -14.09
N PHE A 109 -6.21 1.81 -13.01
CA PHE A 109 -6.26 0.45 -12.43
C PHE A 109 -7.05 -0.51 -13.33
N ARG A 110 -8.16 -0.06 -13.94
CA ARG A 110 -9.03 -0.92 -14.77
C ARG A 110 -8.45 -1.24 -16.14
N ASP A 111 -7.73 -0.32 -16.75
CA ASP A 111 -7.16 -0.48 -18.09
C ASP A 111 -5.74 -1.06 -18.08
N GLY A 112 -5.17 -1.29 -16.90
CA GLY A 112 -3.84 -1.88 -16.75
C GLY A 112 -2.70 -0.89 -17.00
N THR A 113 -2.96 0.42 -17.02
CA THR A 113 -1.90 1.45 -17.01
C THR A 113 -1.10 1.37 -15.70
N LEU A 114 -1.78 1.06 -14.60
CA LEU A 114 -1.21 0.91 -13.27
C LEU A 114 -1.67 -0.44 -12.65
N PRO A 115 -1.16 -1.59 -13.10
CA PRO A 115 -1.55 -2.91 -12.56
C PRO A 115 -1.32 -3.00 -11.05
N VAL A 116 -2.23 -3.68 -10.34
CA VAL A 116 -2.19 -3.82 -8.88
C VAL A 116 -1.91 -5.26 -8.53
N ASP A 117 -0.75 -5.53 -7.92
CA ASP A 117 -0.42 -6.87 -7.42
C ASP A 117 -0.97 -7.08 -6.01
N VAL A 118 -0.86 -6.05 -5.16
CA VAL A 118 -1.35 -6.05 -3.78
C VAL A 118 -2.13 -4.78 -3.51
N PHE A 119 -3.34 -4.91 -2.96
CA PHE A 119 -4.09 -3.78 -2.41
C PHE A 119 -4.26 -3.97 -0.91
N ALA A 120 -3.82 -2.98 -0.13
CA ALA A 120 -3.92 -2.99 1.32
C ALA A 120 -4.69 -1.75 1.81
N PHE A 121 -5.68 -1.97 2.67
CA PHE A 121 -6.57 -0.92 3.15
C PHE A 121 -7.10 -1.23 4.55
N THR A 122 -7.53 -0.19 5.25
CA THR A 122 -8.26 -0.30 6.52
C THR A 122 -9.76 -0.41 6.24
N CYS A 123 -10.45 -1.25 7.01
CA CYS A 123 -11.90 -1.40 6.93
C CYS A 123 -12.51 -1.72 8.30
N SER A 124 -13.84 -1.64 8.41
CA SER A 124 -14.60 -2.12 9.56
C SER A 124 -14.51 -3.64 9.69
N PRO A 125 -14.76 -4.20 10.88
CA PRO A 125 -15.12 -5.60 11.00
C PRO A 125 -16.34 -5.94 10.12
N PRO A 126 -16.50 -7.21 9.69
CA PRO A 126 -17.68 -7.63 8.94
C PRO A 126 -18.98 -7.47 9.74
N ASP A 127 -20.06 -7.07 9.08
CA ASP A 127 -21.41 -7.05 9.65
C ASP A 127 -22.03 -8.45 9.75
N GLU A 128 -23.29 -8.56 10.20
CA GLU A 128 -23.99 -9.84 10.34
C GLU A 128 -24.10 -10.66 9.04
N ARG A 129 -24.01 -9.97 7.89
CA ARG A 129 -24.09 -10.51 6.54
C ARG A 129 -22.71 -10.72 5.90
N GLY A 130 -21.63 -10.37 6.60
CA GLY A 130 -20.25 -10.54 6.14
C GLY A 130 -19.71 -9.38 5.30
N TYR A 131 -20.37 -8.23 5.26
CA TYR A 131 -19.88 -7.04 4.56
C TYR A 131 -18.97 -6.19 5.45
N ILE A 132 -17.87 -5.71 4.88
CA ILE A 132 -17.01 -4.68 5.48
C ILE A 132 -17.34 -3.31 4.88
N SER A 133 -17.03 -2.24 5.60
CA SER A 133 -16.98 -0.88 5.06
C SER A 133 -15.53 -0.40 5.02
N VAL A 134 -15.15 0.22 3.91
CA VAL A 134 -13.91 1.02 3.79
C VAL A 134 -14.12 2.37 4.48
#